data_AF-A0A0J9S3G3-F1
#
_entry.id   AF-A0A0J9S3G3-F1
#
_cell.length_a   1.000
_cell.length_b   1.000
_cell.length_c   1.000
_cell.angle_alpha   90.00
_cell.angle_beta   90.00
_cell.angle_gamma   90.00
#
_symmetry.space_group_name_H-M   'P 1'
#
loop_
_entity.id
_entity.type
_entity.pdbx_description
1 polymer ?
#
loop_
_entity_poly.entity_id
_entity_poly.type
_entity_poly.pdbx_seq_one_letter_code
_entity_poly.pdbx_strand_id
1 'polypeptide(L)'
;MAQEEPDYDIFNDLDDYLTIVLEVNKYEQNTTSQFCNSISLNYSHNNQIIELCRKFVSFFNNLKSNYKSDSSPEDNKKYSEYLNFWVRHQLELQSISKTDKLVLYKHLQDNYQQLDEDSKLKNKLYNINDNDFKSMNMLYELYKNYNGPLSDYNDDCNNFLKKFKVNYDKCLYRCYAEGDSKLCAVMKKFRDLYDEKKFPRAQTCNASSQKLPKLSEYCTIEPTVSEDYNIGYQLVQTADTSIRYELPKLTEANDLIWLQYNMSFHYDEEKKKTYMMKVLYQFIFYCNENKKNLKLSLFMKEFIRKYYTTNEAEYKEIFTECEGKDNKEIYGQWYKNCKEKFGKDILLIRDNANSYVQQQENYIKELPTLDLLILKAKALFQDSESMSKYSTTIISIMISIFLCLFFLYKVLKKRSINDVKHDNSGNMKTKPKRGKIRFSYQPT
;
A
#
# COMPACT_ATOMS: atom_id res chain seq x y z
N MET A 1 27.42 13.31 18.27
CA MET A 1 27.54 12.33 17.17
C MET A 1 26.12 11.91 16.81
N ALA A 2 25.74 11.97 15.54
CA ALA A 2 24.45 11.45 15.11
C ALA A 2 24.44 9.93 15.38
N GLN A 3 23.37 9.44 15.99
CA GLN A 3 23.16 8.00 16.19
C GLN A 3 23.06 7.35 14.81
N GLU A 4 23.84 6.30 14.56
CA GLU A 4 23.76 5.54 13.32
C GLU A 4 22.33 4.96 13.22
N GLU A 5 21.72 5.08 12.04
CA GLU A 5 20.37 4.57 11.85
C GLU A 5 20.36 3.03 11.91
N PRO A 6 19.31 2.40 12.48
CA PRO A 6 19.25 0.95 12.59
C PRO A 6 19.31 0.25 11.24
N ASP A 7 20.07 -0.84 11.18
CA ASP A 7 20.18 -1.72 10.03
C ASP A 7 19.21 -2.90 10.19
N TYR A 8 18.27 -3.01 9.27
CA TYR A 8 17.25 -4.06 9.33
C TYR A 8 17.75 -5.39 8.73
N ASP A 9 18.84 -5.37 7.96
CA ASP A 9 19.38 -6.54 7.26
C ASP A 9 20.30 -7.40 8.15
N ILE A 10 19.81 -7.67 9.37
CA ILE A 10 20.54 -8.39 10.42
C ILE A 10 20.01 -9.81 10.64
N PHE A 11 18.89 -10.19 10.03
CA PHE A 11 18.21 -11.45 10.35
C PHE A 11 18.54 -12.62 9.41
N ASN A 12 19.39 -12.41 8.40
CA ASN A 12 19.78 -13.49 7.48
C ASN A 12 20.46 -14.65 8.23
N ASP A 13 21.26 -14.34 9.26
CA ASP A 13 21.98 -15.30 10.09
C ASP A 13 21.25 -15.59 11.42
N LEU A 14 19.92 -15.40 11.47
CA LEU A 14 19.14 -15.49 12.71
C LEU A 14 19.28 -16.85 13.41
N ASP A 15 19.48 -17.92 12.66
CA ASP A 15 19.66 -19.26 13.20
C ASP A 15 20.89 -19.41 14.09
N ASP A 16 21.99 -18.78 13.70
CA ASP A 16 23.22 -18.78 14.50
C ASP A 16 22.98 -18.04 15.81
N TYR A 17 22.30 -16.88 15.74
CA TYR A 17 21.96 -16.12 16.93
C TYR A 17 21.05 -16.87 17.89
N LEU A 18 19.99 -17.51 17.39
CA LEU A 18 19.08 -18.27 18.24
C LEU A 18 19.79 -19.45 18.91
N THR A 19 20.73 -20.09 18.22
CA THR A 19 21.54 -21.19 18.77
C THR A 19 22.38 -20.68 19.94
N ILE A 20 23.07 -19.55 19.77
CA ILE A 20 23.88 -18.95 20.83
C ILE A 20 23.02 -18.50 22.02
N VAL A 21 21.83 -17.93 21.77
CA VAL A 21 20.89 -17.55 22.84
C VAL A 21 20.45 -18.76 23.67
N LEU A 22 20.24 -19.93 23.05
CA LEU A 22 19.90 -21.16 23.76
C LEU A 22 21.05 -21.65 24.66
N GLU A 23 22.30 -21.45 24.26
CA GLU A 23 23.47 -21.77 25.09
C GLU A 23 23.59 -20.82 26.29
N VAL A 24 23.39 -19.52 26.06
CA VAL A 24 23.42 -18.50 27.12
C VAL A 24 22.40 -18.79 28.22
N ASN A 25 21.19 -19.22 27.86
CA ASN A 25 20.14 -19.54 28.84
C ASN A 25 20.46 -20.77 29.71
N LYS A 26 21.49 -21.56 29.39
CA LYS A 26 21.93 -22.73 30.17
C LYS A 26 23.08 -22.43 31.12
N TYR A 27 23.77 -21.29 30.96
CA TYR A 27 24.99 -20.96 31.71
C TYR A 27 24.77 -19.74 32.60
N GLU A 28 24.85 -19.94 33.92
CA GLU A 28 24.73 -18.86 34.90
C GLU A 28 26.08 -18.59 35.58
N GLN A 29 26.50 -17.32 35.47
CA GLN A 29 27.64 -16.65 36.13
C GLN A 29 29.00 -16.66 35.39
N ASN A 30 29.37 -15.47 34.93
CA ASN A 30 30.71 -15.09 34.51
C ASN A 30 31.13 -13.83 35.30
N THR A 31 32.39 -13.76 35.74
CA THR A 31 32.98 -12.61 36.44
C THR A 31 32.90 -11.31 35.61
N THR A 32 32.89 -11.40 34.27
CA THR A 32 32.72 -10.23 33.38
C THR A 32 31.36 -9.54 33.51
N SER A 33 30.38 -10.18 34.16
CA SER A 33 29.03 -9.62 34.35
C SER A 33 28.83 -8.90 35.70
N GLN A 34 29.87 -8.82 36.54
CA GLN A 34 29.77 -8.24 37.89
C GLN A 34 29.30 -6.79 37.90
N PHE A 35 29.67 -5.99 36.88
CA PHE A 35 29.23 -4.60 36.77
C PHE A 35 27.72 -4.45 36.66
N CYS A 36 26.99 -5.47 36.19
CA CYS A 36 25.52 -5.47 36.14
C CYS A 36 24.90 -5.34 37.54
N ASN A 37 25.60 -5.72 38.61
CA ASN A 37 25.09 -5.60 39.98
C ASN A 37 25.01 -4.15 40.47
N SER A 38 25.69 -3.23 39.79
CA SER A 38 25.71 -1.81 40.14
C SER A 38 24.59 -1.00 39.46
N ILE A 39 23.71 -1.65 38.69
CA ILE A 39 22.52 -1.01 38.13
C ILE A 39 21.64 -0.54 39.30
N SER A 40 21.45 0.78 39.39
CA SER A 40 20.57 1.40 40.38
C SER A 40 19.26 1.80 39.71
N LEU A 41 18.16 1.15 40.10
CA LEU A 41 16.81 1.40 39.62
C LEU A 41 15.91 1.85 40.78
N ASN A 42 15.01 2.80 40.50
CA ASN A 42 14.10 3.36 41.50
C ASN A 42 12.86 2.47 41.80
N TYR A 43 12.71 1.31 41.15
CA TYR A 43 11.46 0.53 41.12
C TYR A 43 11.65 -1.01 41.12
N SER A 44 10.53 -1.74 41.12
CA SER A 44 10.35 -3.19 41.31
C SER A 44 11.02 -4.13 40.28
N HIS A 45 11.52 -3.65 39.14
CA HIS A 45 12.08 -4.50 38.07
C HIS A 45 13.60 -4.73 38.17
N ASN A 46 14.22 -4.39 39.30
CA ASN A 46 15.68 -4.39 39.44
C ASN A 46 16.32 -5.74 39.10
N ASN A 47 15.76 -6.84 39.62
CA ASN A 47 16.31 -8.18 39.38
C ASN A 47 16.24 -8.58 37.90
N GLN A 48 15.13 -8.30 37.21
CA GLN A 48 14.95 -8.64 35.80
C GLN A 48 15.97 -7.93 34.89
N ILE A 49 16.25 -6.65 35.18
CA ILE A 49 17.20 -5.85 34.41
C ILE A 49 18.64 -6.28 34.69
N ILE A 50 18.98 -6.59 35.94
CA ILE A 50 20.29 -7.15 36.30
C ILE A 50 20.50 -8.50 35.59
N GLU A 51 19.50 -9.38 35.60
CA GLU A 51 19.56 -10.66 34.89
C GLU A 51 19.70 -10.46 33.38
N LEU A 52 18.94 -9.54 32.78
CA LEU A 52 19.05 -9.24 31.36
C LEU A 52 20.44 -8.68 31.00
N CYS A 53 21.01 -7.81 31.83
CA CYS A 53 22.38 -7.32 31.67
C CYS A 53 23.39 -8.48 31.69
N ARG A 54 23.25 -9.43 32.62
CA ARG A 54 24.13 -10.62 32.67
C ARG A 54 23.98 -11.49 31.44
N LYS A 55 22.74 -11.72 30.97
CA LYS A 55 22.47 -12.48 29.73
C LYS A 55 23.05 -11.77 28.51
N PHE A 56 22.97 -10.44 28.45
CA PHE A 56 23.60 -9.64 27.40
C PHE A 56 25.12 -9.86 27.36
N VAL A 57 25.78 -9.78 28.52
CA VAL A 57 27.23 -10.00 28.64
C VAL A 57 27.62 -11.40 28.15
N SER A 58 26.91 -12.44 28.61
CA SER A 58 27.15 -13.81 28.15
C SER A 58 26.91 -13.96 26.64
N PHE A 59 25.85 -13.34 26.12
CA PHE A 59 25.52 -13.42 24.71
C PHE A 59 26.59 -12.76 23.83
N PHE A 60 27.04 -11.56 24.20
CA PHE A 60 28.15 -10.89 23.52
C PHE A 60 29.43 -11.73 23.53
N ASN A 61 29.80 -12.29 24.69
CA ASN A 61 31.01 -13.12 24.81
C ASN A 61 30.95 -14.37 23.92
N ASN A 62 29.80 -15.03 23.85
CA ASN A 62 29.63 -16.20 22.98
C ASN A 62 29.66 -15.81 21.49
N LEU A 63 29.00 -14.71 21.11
CA LEU A 63 29.11 -14.16 19.75
C LEU A 63 30.58 -13.88 19.41
N LYS A 64 31.29 -13.14 20.26
CA LYS A 64 32.71 -12.81 20.08
C LYS A 64 33.60 -14.05 19.96
N SER A 65 33.33 -15.10 20.73
CA SER A 65 34.08 -16.36 20.67
C SER A 65 33.82 -17.15 19.39
N ASN A 66 32.58 -17.18 18.91
CA ASN A 66 32.19 -17.91 17.70
C ASN A 66 32.70 -17.22 16.43
N TYR A 67 32.90 -15.90 16.47
CA TYR A 67 33.47 -15.11 15.38
C TYR A 67 34.90 -14.63 15.75
N LYS A 68 35.88 -15.54 15.70
CA LYS A 68 37.31 -15.26 15.96
C LYS A 68 37.84 -14.07 15.14
N SER A 69 38.99 -13.53 15.55
CA SER A 69 39.67 -12.27 15.17
C SER A 69 39.76 -11.86 13.69
N ASP A 70 39.35 -12.70 12.74
CA ASP A 70 39.36 -12.43 11.29
C ASP A 70 37.99 -12.03 10.72
N SER A 71 37.00 -11.80 11.58
CA SER A 71 35.67 -11.35 11.15
C SER A 71 35.73 -9.96 10.50
N SER A 72 35.05 -9.80 9.37
CA SER A 72 35.06 -8.55 8.62
C SER A 72 34.45 -7.41 9.46
N PRO A 73 34.76 -6.14 9.17
CA PRO A 73 34.08 -5.01 9.78
C PRO A 73 32.54 -5.10 9.65
N GLU A 74 32.05 -5.71 8.57
CA GLU A 74 30.63 -5.96 8.29
C GLU A 74 30.00 -6.92 9.32
N ASP A 75 30.68 -8.03 9.63
CA ASP A 75 30.20 -9.03 10.60
C ASP A 75 30.12 -8.42 12.00
N ASN A 76 31.15 -7.65 12.38
CA ASN A 76 31.18 -6.95 13.66
C ASN A 76 30.11 -5.84 13.76
N LYS A 77 29.59 -5.32 12.64
CA LYS A 77 28.47 -4.37 12.61
C LYS A 77 27.14 -5.11 12.81
N LYS A 78 26.92 -6.22 12.09
CA LYS A 78 25.70 -7.02 12.19
C LYS A 78 25.45 -7.57 13.60
N TYR A 79 26.49 -8.05 14.29
CA TYR A 79 26.32 -8.59 15.65
C TYR A 79 25.98 -7.52 16.69
N SER A 80 26.64 -6.37 16.64
CA SER A 80 26.28 -5.27 17.55
C SER A 80 24.85 -4.79 17.33
N GLU A 81 24.41 -4.79 16.08
CA GLU A 81 23.06 -4.39 15.72
C GLU A 81 22.01 -5.41 16.17
N TYR A 82 22.27 -6.70 15.95
CA TYR A 82 21.41 -7.76 16.49
C TYR A 82 21.34 -7.74 18.02
N LEU A 83 22.44 -7.42 18.71
CA LEU A 83 22.45 -7.27 20.16
C LEU A 83 21.54 -6.14 20.64
N ASN A 84 21.55 -4.98 19.97
CA ASN A 84 20.61 -3.89 20.27
C ASN A 84 19.16 -4.34 20.08
N PHE A 85 18.86 -5.04 18.98
CA PHE A 85 17.54 -5.60 18.74
C PHE A 85 17.13 -6.60 19.82
N TRP A 86 18.02 -7.54 20.15
CA TRP A 86 17.74 -8.60 21.12
C TRP A 86 17.46 -8.02 22.51
N VAL A 87 18.27 -7.09 23.01
CA VAL A 87 18.02 -6.42 24.31
C VAL A 87 16.67 -5.72 24.28
N ARG A 88 16.39 -4.94 23.23
CA ARG A 88 15.10 -4.26 23.08
C ARG A 88 13.93 -5.25 23.09
N HIS A 89 14.04 -6.36 22.36
CA HIS A 89 13.03 -7.40 22.29
C HIS A 89 12.79 -8.06 23.66
N GLN A 90 13.84 -8.39 24.42
CA GLN A 90 13.70 -8.96 25.77
C GLN A 90 13.00 -7.98 26.73
N LEU A 91 13.35 -6.69 26.66
CA LEU A 91 12.71 -5.64 27.46
C LEU A 91 11.23 -5.50 27.15
N GLU A 92 10.80 -5.65 25.88
CA GLU A 92 9.37 -5.63 25.52
C GLU A 92 8.63 -6.87 26.00
N LEU A 93 9.22 -8.07 25.88
CA LEU A 93 8.60 -9.30 26.38
C LEU A 93 8.32 -9.25 27.89
N GLN A 94 9.21 -8.59 28.63
CA GLN A 94 9.08 -8.40 30.08
C GLN A 94 8.27 -7.16 30.46
N SER A 95 7.73 -6.41 29.48
CA SER A 95 6.97 -5.17 29.70
C SER A 95 7.71 -4.12 30.53
N ILE A 96 9.03 -4.03 30.37
CA ILE A 96 9.86 -3.08 31.12
C ILE A 96 9.54 -1.64 30.71
N SER A 97 9.50 -0.74 31.69
CA SER A 97 9.15 0.68 31.47
C SER A 97 10.17 1.38 30.58
N LYS A 98 9.74 2.40 29.82
CA LYS A 98 10.63 3.19 28.95
C LYS A 98 11.82 3.80 29.71
N THR A 99 11.59 4.24 30.95
CA THR A 99 12.63 4.81 31.82
C THR A 99 13.68 3.75 32.18
N ASP A 100 13.24 2.58 32.60
CA ASP A 100 14.15 1.50 33.03
C ASP A 100 14.93 0.92 31.83
N LYS A 101 14.32 0.87 30.64
CA LYS A 101 15.02 0.53 29.37
C LYS A 101 16.23 1.45 29.16
N LEU A 102 16.06 2.76 29.32
CA LEU A 102 17.15 3.74 29.14
C LEU A 102 18.25 3.59 30.19
N VAL A 103 17.91 3.22 31.42
CA VAL A 103 18.90 2.94 32.48
C VAL A 103 19.80 1.77 32.07
N LEU A 104 19.23 0.67 31.58
CA LEU A 104 20.02 -0.47 31.12
C LEU A 104 20.96 -0.09 29.97
N TYR A 105 20.47 0.57 28.93
CA TYR A 105 21.30 0.97 27.80
C TYR A 105 22.43 1.90 28.22
N LYS A 106 22.14 2.90 29.05
CA LYS A 106 23.17 3.79 29.59
C LYS A 106 24.20 3.02 30.40
N HIS A 107 23.76 2.08 31.24
CA HIS A 107 24.66 1.27 32.04
C HIS A 107 25.61 0.41 31.19
N LEU A 108 25.09 -0.23 30.14
CA LEU A 108 25.90 -1.00 29.19
C LEU A 108 26.87 -0.10 28.41
N GLN A 109 26.44 1.11 28.02
CA GLN A 109 27.29 2.10 27.35
C GLN A 109 28.41 2.63 28.27
N ASP A 110 28.12 2.91 29.53
CA ASP A 110 29.11 3.45 30.48
C ASP A 110 30.14 2.39 30.88
N ASN A 111 29.78 1.10 30.79
CA ASN A 111 30.62 -0.02 31.24
C ASN A 111 31.11 -0.92 30.10
N TYR A 112 30.98 -0.52 28.83
CA TYR A 112 31.32 -1.38 27.68
C TYR A 112 32.77 -1.90 27.73
N GLN A 113 33.72 -1.14 28.29
CA GLN A 113 35.13 -1.54 28.42
C GLN A 113 35.33 -2.73 29.36
N GLN A 114 34.43 -2.96 30.31
CA GLN A 114 34.46 -4.13 31.19
C GLN A 114 33.99 -5.41 30.47
N LEU A 115 33.26 -5.24 29.36
CA LEU A 115 32.73 -6.32 28.52
C LEU A 115 33.61 -6.57 27.29
N ASP A 116 34.17 -5.52 26.71
CA ASP A 116 34.82 -5.55 25.41
C ASP A 116 36.10 -4.73 25.39
N GLU A 117 37.20 -5.36 25.82
CA GLU A 117 38.55 -4.77 25.86
C GLU A 117 38.99 -4.22 24.49
N ASP A 118 38.57 -4.87 23.40
CA ASP A 118 38.89 -4.46 22.02
C ASP A 118 38.06 -3.25 21.55
N SER A 119 37.13 -2.75 22.37
CA SER A 119 36.28 -1.59 22.09
C SER A 119 35.45 -1.68 20.80
N LYS A 120 35.14 -2.89 20.33
CA LYS A 120 34.25 -3.16 19.19
C LYS A 120 32.81 -2.69 19.42
N LEU A 121 32.34 -2.65 20.67
CA LEU A 121 31.02 -2.13 21.07
C LEU A 121 30.99 -0.61 21.30
N LYS A 122 32.15 0.07 21.26
CA LYS A 122 32.24 1.50 21.52
C LYS A 122 31.33 2.28 20.57
N ASN A 123 30.42 3.07 21.15
CA ASN A 123 29.41 3.85 20.43
C ASN A 123 28.43 3.04 19.57
N LYS A 124 28.39 1.71 19.69
CA LYS A 124 27.47 0.84 18.91
C LYS A 124 26.23 0.40 19.68
N LEU A 125 26.24 0.53 21.01
CA LEU A 125 25.07 0.19 21.83
C LEU A 125 24.10 1.36 21.87
N TYR A 126 22.83 1.10 21.57
CA TYR A 126 21.81 2.15 21.60
C TYR A 126 20.40 1.57 21.72
N ASN A 127 19.48 2.38 22.23
CA ASN A 127 18.05 2.04 22.29
C ASN A 127 17.39 2.30 20.94
N ILE A 128 16.96 1.26 20.25
CA ILE A 128 16.20 1.36 19.00
C ILE A 128 14.87 2.09 19.30
N ASN A 129 14.50 3.04 18.45
CA ASN A 129 13.23 3.76 18.62
C ASN A 129 12.03 2.85 18.33
N ASP A 130 10.84 3.26 18.77
CA ASP A 130 9.65 2.41 18.73
C ASP A 130 9.21 2.05 17.30
N ASN A 131 9.39 2.98 16.35
CA ASN A 131 9.01 2.80 14.96
C ASN A 131 9.91 1.77 14.25
N ASP A 132 11.22 1.90 14.45
CA ASP A 132 12.21 1.00 13.86
C ASP A 132 12.13 -0.38 14.51
N PHE A 133 11.96 -0.43 15.83
CA PHE A 133 11.79 -1.68 16.55
C PHE A 133 10.53 -2.44 16.07
N LYS A 134 9.40 -1.74 15.86
CA LYS A 134 8.18 -2.37 15.31
C LYS A 134 8.49 -3.09 14.00
N SER A 135 9.21 -2.45 13.08
CA SER A 135 9.54 -2.99 11.77
C SER A 135 10.57 -4.14 11.85
N MET A 136 11.63 -3.97 12.64
CA MET A 136 12.62 -5.02 12.89
C MET A 136 11.99 -6.26 13.56
N ASN A 137 11.04 -6.06 14.48
CA ASN A 137 10.33 -7.15 15.14
C ASN A 137 9.44 -7.94 14.16
N MET A 138 8.81 -7.27 13.19
CA MET A 138 8.08 -7.97 12.12
C MET A 138 9.00 -8.85 11.27
N LEU A 139 10.19 -8.32 10.90
CA LEU A 139 11.20 -9.08 10.18
C LEU A 139 11.71 -10.26 11.01
N TYR A 140 12.04 -10.05 12.29
CA TYR A 140 12.45 -11.11 13.19
C TYR A 140 11.42 -12.26 13.23
N GLU A 141 10.13 -11.96 13.37
CA GLU A 141 9.08 -12.99 13.36
C GLU A 141 8.95 -13.71 12.00
N LEU A 142 9.17 -13.00 10.89
CA LEU A 142 9.20 -13.61 9.55
C LEU A 142 10.38 -14.57 9.39
N TYR A 143 11.61 -14.12 9.69
CA TYR A 143 12.82 -14.94 9.60
C TYR A 143 12.78 -16.13 10.57
N LYS A 144 12.29 -15.92 11.80
CA LYS A 144 12.12 -16.99 12.78
C LYS A 144 11.17 -18.06 12.28
N ASN A 145 10.06 -17.67 11.65
CA ASN A 145 9.13 -18.64 11.08
C ASN A 145 9.71 -19.32 9.82
N TYR A 146 10.39 -18.57 8.93
CA TYR A 146 11.06 -19.12 7.74
C TYR A 146 12.11 -20.19 8.08
N ASN A 147 12.94 -19.93 9.10
CA ASN A 147 14.00 -20.83 9.55
C ASN A 147 13.55 -21.85 10.61
N GLY A 148 12.32 -21.75 11.10
CA GLY A 148 11.79 -22.57 12.19
C GLY A 148 11.50 -24.03 11.78
N PRO A 149 11.67 -25.01 12.68
CA PRO A 149 11.25 -26.38 12.43
C PRO A 149 9.72 -26.51 12.45
N LEU A 150 9.20 -27.56 11.83
CA LEU A 150 7.76 -27.82 11.80
C LEU A 150 7.17 -28.19 13.17
N SER A 151 8.00 -28.70 14.08
CA SER A 151 7.63 -29.06 15.45
C SER A 151 7.04 -27.89 16.24
N ASP A 152 7.46 -26.66 15.94
CA ASP A 152 6.93 -25.43 16.54
C ASP A 152 5.44 -25.17 16.16
N TYR A 153 4.93 -25.95 15.21
CA TYR A 153 3.60 -25.82 14.60
C TYR A 153 2.80 -27.13 14.67
N ASN A 154 3.07 -27.96 15.68
CA ASN A 154 2.43 -29.27 15.89
C ASN A 154 2.61 -30.21 14.69
N ASP A 155 3.75 -30.14 14.02
CA ASP A 155 4.06 -30.92 12.82
C ASP A 155 3.06 -30.73 11.66
N ASP A 156 2.32 -29.62 11.64
CA ASP A 156 1.28 -29.31 10.65
C ASP A 156 1.72 -28.19 9.69
N CYS A 157 1.91 -28.58 8.43
CA CYS A 157 2.27 -27.66 7.34
C CYS A 157 1.26 -26.56 7.12
N ASN A 158 -0.05 -26.81 7.29
CA ASN A 158 -1.05 -25.76 7.11
C ASN A 158 -0.92 -24.69 8.20
N ASN A 159 -0.62 -25.08 9.44
CA ASN A 159 -0.43 -24.12 10.53
C ASN A 159 0.86 -23.31 10.33
N PHE A 160 1.94 -23.97 9.92
CA PHE A 160 3.18 -23.31 9.54
C PHE A 160 2.98 -22.28 8.42
N LEU A 161 2.33 -22.68 7.31
CA LEU A 161 2.10 -21.82 6.14
C LEU A 161 1.13 -20.67 6.45
N LYS A 162 0.11 -20.90 7.29
CA LYS A 162 -0.77 -19.83 7.78
C LYS A 162 0.02 -18.80 8.59
N LYS A 163 0.92 -19.24 9.48
CA LYS A 163 1.77 -18.33 10.26
C LYS A 163 2.71 -17.55 9.34
N PHE A 164 3.32 -18.23 8.36
CA PHE A 164 4.19 -17.60 7.37
C PHE A 164 3.47 -16.52 6.58
N LYS A 165 2.27 -16.84 6.05
CA LYS A 165 1.42 -15.85 5.40
C LYS A 165 1.19 -14.63 6.29
N VAL A 166 0.80 -14.83 7.55
CA VAL A 166 0.51 -13.74 8.49
C VAL A 166 1.75 -12.87 8.71
N ASN A 167 2.93 -13.46 8.90
CA ASN A 167 4.16 -12.72 9.15
C ASN A 167 4.65 -11.99 7.89
N TYR A 168 4.60 -12.64 6.73
CA TYR A 168 4.98 -12.06 5.45
C TYR A 168 4.06 -10.89 5.06
N ASP A 169 2.74 -11.09 5.13
CA ASP A 169 1.76 -10.07 4.74
C ASP A 169 1.83 -8.84 5.65
N LYS A 170 2.14 -9.01 6.94
CA LYS A 170 2.38 -7.88 7.87
C LYS A 170 3.58 -7.04 7.43
N CYS A 171 4.68 -7.69 7.06
CA CYS A 171 5.86 -7.00 6.54
C CYS A 171 5.52 -6.29 5.22
N LEU A 172 4.80 -6.96 4.33
CA LEU A 172 4.38 -6.39 3.05
C LEU A 172 3.52 -5.13 3.25
N TYR A 173 2.56 -5.18 4.17
CA TYR A 173 1.71 -4.05 4.51
C TYR A 173 2.51 -2.88 5.10
N ARG A 174 3.39 -3.16 6.07
CA ARG A 174 4.25 -2.13 6.68
C ARG A 174 5.18 -1.47 5.66
N CYS A 175 5.71 -2.26 4.72
CA CYS A 175 6.52 -1.76 3.61
C CYS A 175 5.73 -0.79 2.71
N TYR A 176 4.63 -1.25 2.10
CA TYR A 176 3.99 -0.50 1.03
C TYR A 176 2.88 0.46 1.50
N ALA A 177 2.05 0.03 2.45
CA ALA A 177 0.92 0.83 2.91
C ALA A 177 1.33 1.86 3.97
N GLU A 178 2.20 1.47 4.91
CA GLU A 178 2.74 2.39 5.92
C GLU A 178 4.02 3.13 5.45
N GLY A 179 4.59 2.75 4.31
CA GLY A 179 5.69 3.48 3.66
C GLY A 179 7.07 3.24 4.28
N ASP A 180 7.32 2.10 4.91
CA ASP A 180 8.62 1.78 5.50
C ASP A 180 9.64 1.28 4.45
N SER A 181 10.38 2.22 3.85
CA SER A 181 11.35 1.94 2.79
C SER A 181 12.50 1.02 3.22
N LYS A 182 12.93 1.07 4.49
CA LYS A 182 13.98 0.19 5.03
C LYS A 182 13.51 -1.25 5.10
N LEU A 183 12.30 -1.46 5.63
CA LEU A 183 11.68 -2.78 5.65
C LEU A 183 11.44 -3.30 4.22
N CYS A 184 11.04 -2.44 3.28
CA CYS A 184 10.90 -2.84 1.88
C CYS A 184 12.20 -3.36 1.27
N ALA A 185 13.33 -2.70 1.56
CA ALA A 185 14.64 -3.12 1.06
C ALA A 185 15.00 -4.54 1.55
N VAL A 186 14.76 -4.83 2.84
CA VAL A 186 14.97 -6.17 3.39
C VAL A 186 13.99 -7.19 2.82
N MET A 187 12.71 -6.84 2.63
CA MET A 187 11.72 -7.73 2.04
C MET A 187 12.07 -8.20 0.62
N LYS A 188 12.72 -7.35 -0.18
CA LYS A 188 13.25 -7.75 -1.50
C LYS A 188 14.34 -8.81 -1.35
N LYS A 189 15.34 -8.59 -0.48
CA LYS A 189 16.41 -9.55 -0.20
C LYS A 189 15.86 -10.87 0.36
N PHE A 190 14.90 -10.79 1.27
CA PHE A 190 14.23 -11.96 1.84
C PHE A 190 13.55 -12.81 0.77
N ARG A 191 12.90 -12.18 -0.21
CA ARG A 191 12.29 -12.90 -1.33
C ARG A 191 13.32 -13.71 -2.13
N ASP A 192 14.46 -13.10 -2.43
CA ASP A 192 15.53 -13.77 -3.18
C ASP A 192 16.09 -14.96 -2.38
N LEU A 193 16.29 -14.78 -1.07
CA LEU A 193 16.67 -15.85 -0.14
C LEU A 193 15.65 -17.00 -0.13
N TYR A 194 14.36 -16.67 -0.07
CA TYR A 194 13.27 -17.67 -0.09
C TYR A 194 13.22 -18.45 -1.41
N ASP A 195 13.38 -17.75 -2.54
CA ASP A 195 13.36 -18.35 -3.88
C ASP A 195 14.53 -19.33 -4.08
N GLU A 196 15.68 -19.09 -3.42
CA GLU A 196 16.82 -20.01 -3.40
C GLU A 196 16.52 -21.28 -2.58
N LYS A 197 16.05 -21.12 -1.34
CA LYS A 197 15.83 -22.23 -0.42
C LYS A 197 14.53 -22.07 0.36
N LYS A 198 13.47 -22.68 -0.15
CA LYS A 198 12.16 -22.67 0.53
C LYS A 198 12.22 -23.45 1.85
N PHE A 199 11.95 -22.76 2.95
CA PHE A 199 11.76 -23.33 4.28
C PHE A 199 12.86 -24.33 4.68
N PRO A 200 14.08 -23.85 4.98
CA PRO A 200 15.27 -24.70 5.14
C PRO A 200 15.12 -25.84 6.16
N ARG A 201 14.29 -25.66 7.21
CA ARG A 201 14.07 -26.64 8.28
C ARG A 201 12.68 -27.30 8.30
N ALA A 202 11.76 -26.85 7.44
CA ALA A 202 10.41 -27.42 7.30
C ALA A 202 10.20 -28.02 5.90
N GLN A 203 11.24 -28.64 5.34
CA GLN A 203 11.27 -29.16 3.96
C GLN A 203 10.21 -30.24 3.66
N THR A 204 9.65 -30.88 4.69
CA THR A 204 8.60 -31.89 4.57
C THR A 204 7.25 -31.30 4.16
N CYS A 205 7.06 -29.99 4.29
CA CYS A 205 5.93 -29.31 3.67
C CYS A 205 6.17 -29.25 2.17
N ASN A 206 5.22 -29.74 1.36
CA ASN A 206 5.27 -29.73 -0.11
C ASN A 206 5.48 -28.30 -0.64
N ALA A 207 6.74 -27.86 -0.68
CA ALA A 207 7.18 -26.51 -0.99
C ALA A 207 7.39 -26.31 -2.51
N SER A 208 7.25 -27.36 -3.31
CA SER A 208 7.58 -27.35 -4.74
C SER A 208 6.74 -26.34 -5.53
N SER A 209 5.49 -26.08 -5.17
CA SER A 209 4.62 -25.10 -5.89
C SER A 209 4.65 -23.67 -5.32
N GLN A 210 4.94 -23.50 -4.03
CA GLN A 210 4.72 -22.21 -3.35
C GLN A 210 5.77 -21.18 -3.75
N LYS A 211 5.39 -20.18 -4.51
CA LYS A 211 6.26 -19.06 -4.90
C LYS A 211 5.85 -17.82 -4.13
N LEU A 212 6.84 -17.05 -3.65
CA LEU A 212 6.54 -15.71 -3.19
C LEU A 212 6.15 -14.83 -4.38
N PRO A 213 5.17 -13.93 -4.21
CA PRO A 213 4.81 -12.99 -5.25
C PRO A 213 6.03 -12.14 -5.63
N LYS A 214 6.13 -11.77 -6.91
CA LYS A 214 7.13 -10.80 -7.34
C LYS A 214 6.86 -9.47 -6.66
N LEU A 215 7.89 -8.92 -6.01
CA LEU A 215 7.79 -7.63 -5.36
C LEU A 215 8.20 -6.52 -6.34
N SER A 216 7.33 -5.53 -6.54
CA SER A 216 7.63 -4.32 -7.30
C SER A 216 8.67 -3.47 -6.57
N GLU A 217 9.22 -2.48 -7.26
CA GLU A 217 10.06 -1.51 -6.57
C GLU A 217 9.20 -0.64 -5.64
N TYR A 218 9.64 -0.50 -4.38
CA TYR A 218 9.10 0.53 -3.51
C TYR A 218 9.37 1.89 -4.15
N CYS A 219 8.29 2.56 -4.53
CA CYS A 219 8.33 3.96 -4.92
C CYS A 219 7.95 4.81 -3.72
N THR A 220 8.86 5.69 -3.29
CA THR A 220 8.53 6.76 -2.36
C THR A 220 7.43 7.58 -3.01
N ILE A 221 6.27 7.64 -2.38
CA ILE A 221 5.12 8.33 -2.95
C ILE A 221 5.29 9.80 -2.62
N GLU A 222 6.12 10.47 -3.41
CA GLU A 222 6.13 11.92 -3.41
C GLU A 222 4.86 12.41 -4.12
N PRO A 223 4.13 13.38 -3.55
CA PRO A 223 3.01 14.05 -4.23
C PRO A 223 3.42 14.83 -5.51
N THR A 224 4.61 14.59 -6.06
CA THR A 224 5.20 15.38 -7.12
C THR A 224 4.49 15.12 -8.46
N VAL A 225 3.59 16.06 -8.80
CA VAL A 225 3.26 16.74 -10.09
C VAL A 225 3.17 15.93 -11.41
N SER A 226 3.72 14.73 -11.54
CA SER A 226 3.49 13.84 -12.68
C SER A 226 2.14 13.14 -12.50
N GLU A 227 1.11 13.61 -13.20
CA GLU A 227 -0.27 13.10 -13.15
C GLU A 227 -0.41 11.59 -13.42
N ASP A 228 0.62 10.94 -13.99
CA ASP A 228 0.50 9.64 -14.63
C ASP A 228 1.01 8.45 -13.81
N TYR A 229 1.87 8.63 -12.81
CA TYR A 229 2.65 7.50 -12.27
C TYR A 229 2.00 6.68 -11.14
N ASN A 230 0.95 7.17 -10.47
CA ASN A 230 0.35 6.50 -9.29
C ASN A 230 -1.14 6.87 -9.08
N ILE A 231 -1.93 6.93 -10.16
CA ILE A 231 -3.36 7.26 -10.07
C ILE A 231 -4.09 6.26 -9.15
N GLY A 232 -3.78 4.96 -9.25
CA GLY A 232 -4.37 3.92 -8.40
C GLY A 232 -4.23 4.25 -6.91
N TYR A 233 -3.01 4.57 -6.45
CA TYR A 233 -2.76 4.90 -5.05
C TYR A 233 -3.58 6.10 -4.56
N GLN A 234 -3.70 7.13 -5.40
CA GLN A 234 -4.48 8.33 -5.08
C GLN A 234 -5.99 8.06 -4.97
N LEU A 235 -6.50 7.04 -5.69
CA LEU A 235 -7.89 6.58 -5.55
C LEU A 235 -8.18 5.89 -4.23
N VAL A 236 -7.14 5.51 -3.48
CA VAL A 236 -7.25 4.70 -2.27
C VAL A 236 -6.96 5.53 -1.01
N GLN A 237 -5.96 6.42 -1.06
CA GLN A 237 -5.38 7.04 0.13
C GLN A 237 -6.21 8.16 0.79
N THR A 238 -7.07 8.88 0.08
CA THR A 238 -7.66 10.12 0.62
C THR A 238 -9.19 10.10 0.73
N ALA A 239 -9.71 10.78 1.74
CA ALA A 239 -11.12 11.15 1.84
C ALA A 239 -11.46 12.39 0.98
N ASP A 240 -10.44 13.18 0.59
CA ASP A 240 -10.62 14.52 -0.01
C ASP A 240 -10.17 14.65 -1.48
N THR A 241 -9.45 13.68 -2.09
CA THR A 241 -8.96 13.81 -3.49
C THR A 241 -9.74 13.02 -4.53
N SER A 242 -10.97 12.58 -4.24
CA SER A 242 -11.94 12.21 -5.30
C SER A 242 -12.12 13.32 -6.34
N ILE A 243 -11.68 14.54 -5.99
CA ILE A 243 -11.64 15.75 -6.81
C ILE A 243 -10.58 15.69 -7.94
N ARG A 244 -9.44 14.99 -7.78
CA ARG A 244 -8.30 15.14 -8.73
C ARG A 244 -8.45 14.37 -10.05
N TYR A 245 -9.09 13.21 -10.04
CA TYR A 245 -9.24 12.36 -11.24
C TYR A 245 -10.69 12.02 -11.57
N GLU A 246 -11.66 12.59 -10.84
CA GLU A 246 -13.11 12.33 -10.98
C GLU A 246 -13.50 10.84 -10.89
N LEU A 247 -12.59 10.02 -10.37
CA LEU A 247 -12.75 8.58 -10.25
C LEU A 247 -13.18 8.28 -8.81
N PRO A 248 -14.30 7.56 -8.60
CA PRO A 248 -14.75 7.20 -7.26
C PRO A 248 -13.69 6.42 -6.50
N LYS A 249 -13.67 6.59 -5.18
CA LYS A 249 -12.81 5.81 -4.29
C LYS A 249 -13.03 4.32 -4.53
N LEU A 250 -11.95 3.57 -4.67
CA LEU A 250 -12.02 2.11 -4.70
C LEU A 250 -12.37 1.63 -3.29
N THR A 251 -13.42 0.83 -3.13
CA THR A 251 -13.83 0.29 -1.82
C THR A 251 -13.44 -1.18 -1.68
N GLU A 252 -13.55 -1.96 -2.76
CA GLU A 252 -13.45 -3.43 -2.72
C GLU A 252 -12.12 -3.99 -3.25
N ALA A 253 -11.31 -3.21 -3.97
CA ALA A 253 -9.98 -3.58 -4.51
C ALA A 253 -8.81 -2.85 -3.80
N ASN A 254 -9.05 -2.36 -2.58
CA ASN A 254 -8.15 -1.46 -1.85
C ASN A 254 -6.80 -2.09 -1.54
N ASP A 255 -6.80 -3.35 -1.11
CA ASP A 255 -5.59 -3.97 -0.55
C ASP A 255 -4.47 -4.09 -1.59
N LEU A 256 -4.80 -4.48 -2.83
CA LEU A 256 -3.79 -4.64 -3.88
C LEU A 256 -3.11 -3.30 -4.22
N ILE A 257 -3.89 -2.23 -4.27
CA ILE A 257 -3.39 -0.89 -4.63
C ILE A 257 -2.62 -0.27 -3.46
N TRP A 258 -3.10 -0.45 -2.22
CA TRP A 258 -2.34 -0.09 -1.00
C TRP A 258 -0.97 -0.76 -0.97
N LEU A 259 -0.91 -2.00 -1.45
CA LEU A 259 0.33 -2.76 -1.55
C LEU A 259 1.11 -2.47 -2.84
N GLN A 260 0.83 -1.36 -3.56
CA GLN A 260 1.48 -1.00 -4.82
C GLN A 260 1.50 -2.14 -5.86
N TYR A 261 0.37 -2.83 -5.98
CA TYR A 261 0.14 -3.99 -6.84
C TYR A 261 0.92 -5.26 -6.46
N ASN A 262 1.49 -5.31 -5.26
CA ASN A 262 2.04 -6.53 -4.71
C ASN A 262 0.94 -7.42 -4.15
N MET A 263 0.87 -8.64 -4.64
CA MET A 263 -0.06 -9.65 -4.14
C MET A 263 0.38 -10.12 -2.75
N SER A 264 -0.59 -10.41 -1.87
CA SER A 264 -0.30 -11.10 -0.60
C SER A 264 0.18 -12.53 -0.85
N PHE A 265 0.83 -13.17 0.12
CA PHE A 265 1.29 -14.56 -0.06
C PHE A 265 0.12 -15.54 -0.05
N HIS A 266 0.02 -16.41 -1.07
CA HIS A 266 -0.96 -17.48 -1.14
C HIS A 266 -0.24 -18.83 -1.30
N TYR A 267 -0.26 -19.65 -0.25
CA TYR A 267 0.34 -21.00 -0.26
C TYR A 267 -0.55 -22.07 -0.92
N ASP A 268 -1.80 -21.72 -1.18
CA ASP A 268 -2.85 -22.56 -1.73
C ASP A 268 -3.18 -22.03 -3.13
N GLU A 269 -2.90 -22.83 -4.15
CA GLU A 269 -3.00 -22.42 -5.55
C GLU A 269 -4.43 -22.07 -5.96
N GLU A 270 -5.44 -22.81 -5.47
CA GLU A 270 -6.84 -22.49 -5.75
C GLU A 270 -7.21 -21.12 -5.15
N LYS A 271 -6.75 -20.83 -3.91
CA LYS A 271 -6.95 -19.52 -3.29
C LYS A 271 -6.21 -18.41 -4.02
N LYS A 272 -5.00 -18.66 -4.53
CA LYS A 272 -4.25 -17.70 -5.37
C LYS A 272 -5.04 -17.39 -6.64
N LYS A 273 -5.42 -18.41 -7.42
CA LYS A 273 -6.23 -18.25 -8.65
C LYS A 273 -7.56 -17.55 -8.37
N THR A 274 -8.21 -17.87 -7.25
CA THR A 274 -9.45 -17.21 -6.81
C THR A 274 -9.26 -15.73 -6.51
N TYR A 275 -8.20 -15.37 -5.79
CA TYR A 275 -7.85 -13.97 -5.53
C TYR A 275 -7.61 -13.22 -6.84
N MET A 276 -6.82 -13.79 -7.75
CA MET A 276 -6.54 -13.18 -9.05
C MET A 276 -7.80 -12.91 -9.87
N MET A 277 -8.75 -13.86 -9.90
CA MET A 277 -10.00 -13.66 -10.62
C MET A 277 -10.91 -12.62 -9.97
N LYS A 278 -10.94 -12.53 -8.64
CA LYS A 278 -11.66 -11.47 -7.93
C LYS A 278 -11.09 -10.08 -8.26
N VAL A 279 -9.77 -9.94 -8.24
CA VAL A 279 -9.10 -8.69 -8.62
C VAL A 279 -9.47 -8.28 -10.04
N LEU A 280 -9.40 -9.21 -10.99
CA LEU A 280 -9.73 -8.93 -12.39
C LEU A 280 -11.20 -8.54 -12.56
N TYR A 281 -12.12 -9.26 -11.91
CA TYR A 281 -13.54 -8.93 -11.91
C TYR A 281 -13.80 -7.51 -11.37
N GLN A 282 -13.21 -7.17 -10.23
CA GLN A 282 -13.38 -5.85 -9.60
C GLN A 282 -12.79 -4.74 -10.47
N PHE A 283 -11.64 -4.97 -11.09
CA PHE A 283 -11.03 -4.03 -12.02
C PHE A 283 -11.94 -3.72 -13.21
N ILE A 284 -12.46 -4.77 -13.88
CA ILE A 284 -13.36 -4.60 -15.03
C ILE A 284 -14.66 -3.92 -14.61
N PHE A 285 -15.25 -4.36 -13.50
CA PHE A 285 -16.46 -3.74 -12.93
C PHE A 285 -16.25 -2.24 -12.71
N TYR A 286 -15.15 -1.87 -12.05
CA TYR A 286 -14.81 -0.47 -11.80
C TYR A 286 -14.63 0.32 -13.09
N CYS A 287 -13.95 -0.24 -14.09
CA CYS A 287 -13.76 0.43 -15.38
C CYS A 287 -15.10 0.67 -16.09
N ASN A 288 -16.01 -0.31 -16.06
CA ASN A 288 -17.31 -0.21 -16.71
C ASN A 288 -18.22 0.84 -16.04
N GLU A 289 -18.23 0.91 -14.71
CA GLU A 289 -18.97 1.94 -13.97
C GLU A 289 -18.45 3.35 -14.26
N ASN A 290 -17.15 3.47 -14.61
CA ASN A 290 -16.47 4.75 -14.80
C ASN A 290 -16.11 5.05 -16.26
N LYS A 291 -16.69 4.36 -17.24
CA LYS A 291 -16.32 4.46 -18.66
C LYS A 291 -16.39 5.87 -19.27
N LYS A 292 -17.15 6.79 -18.66
CA LYS A 292 -17.26 8.19 -19.13
C LYS A 292 -16.18 9.11 -18.55
N ASN A 293 -15.31 8.59 -17.67
CA ASN A 293 -14.25 9.37 -17.05
C ASN A 293 -13.04 9.49 -18.00
N LEU A 294 -12.57 10.72 -18.22
CA LEU A 294 -11.47 11.03 -19.16
C LEU A 294 -10.11 10.50 -18.70
N LYS A 295 -9.93 10.26 -17.40
CA LYS A 295 -8.70 9.77 -16.77
C LYS A 295 -8.73 8.26 -16.52
N LEU A 296 -9.83 7.56 -16.81
CA LEU A 296 -9.93 6.10 -16.59
C LEU A 296 -8.83 5.32 -17.32
N SER A 297 -8.48 5.70 -18.55
CA SER A 297 -7.44 5.00 -19.31
C SER A 297 -6.07 5.06 -18.65
N LEU A 298 -5.76 6.10 -17.86
CA LEU A 298 -4.53 6.17 -17.08
C LEU A 298 -4.50 5.10 -16.00
N PHE A 299 -5.61 4.94 -15.26
CA PHE A 299 -5.72 3.88 -14.25
C PHE A 299 -5.66 2.49 -14.88
N MET A 300 -6.30 2.28 -16.03
CA MET A 300 -6.23 1.01 -16.75
C MET A 300 -4.80 0.68 -17.17
N LYS A 301 -4.06 1.65 -17.72
CA LYS A 301 -2.64 1.49 -18.07
C LYS A 301 -1.78 1.14 -16.86
N GLU A 302 -2.00 1.82 -15.74
CA GLU A 302 -1.29 1.54 -14.49
C GLU A 302 -1.54 0.11 -14.02
N PHE A 303 -2.81 -0.30 -13.90
CA PHE A 303 -3.19 -1.64 -13.48
C PHE A 303 -2.60 -2.72 -14.40
N ILE A 304 -2.73 -2.55 -15.71
CA ILE A 304 -2.22 -3.52 -16.68
C ILE A 304 -0.70 -3.65 -16.55
N ARG A 305 0.01 -2.52 -16.54
CA ARG A 305 1.47 -2.50 -16.47
C ARG A 305 2.02 -3.05 -15.14
N LYS A 306 1.47 -2.61 -14.00
CA LYS A 306 2.01 -2.95 -12.67
C LYS A 306 1.57 -4.34 -12.20
N TYR A 307 0.34 -4.75 -12.50
CA TYR A 307 -0.23 -5.98 -11.97
C TYR A 307 -0.46 -7.06 -13.03
N TYR A 308 -1.25 -6.77 -14.08
CA TYR A 308 -1.68 -7.81 -15.01
C TYR A 308 -0.50 -8.44 -15.76
N THR A 309 0.38 -7.61 -16.34
CA THR A 309 1.57 -8.07 -17.07
C THR A 309 2.51 -8.90 -16.19
N THR A 310 2.65 -8.54 -14.90
CA THR A 310 3.48 -9.29 -13.94
C THR A 310 2.96 -10.70 -13.68
N ASN A 311 1.64 -10.90 -13.81
CA ASN A 311 0.94 -12.16 -13.52
C ASN A 311 0.31 -12.78 -14.78
N GLU A 312 0.76 -12.39 -15.98
CA GLU A 312 0.12 -12.76 -17.25
C GLU A 312 0.15 -14.27 -17.49
N ALA A 313 1.24 -14.94 -17.09
CA ALA A 313 1.39 -16.39 -17.23
C ALA A 313 0.35 -17.14 -16.40
N GLU A 314 0.14 -16.76 -15.14
CA GLU A 314 -0.89 -17.35 -14.29
C GLU A 314 -2.31 -17.06 -14.79
N TYR A 315 -2.57 -15.87 -15.33
CA TYR A 315 -3.87 -15.60 -15.96
C TYR A 315 -4.12 -16.48 -17.18
N LYS A 316 -3.10 -16.70 -18.04
CA LYS A 316 -3.19 -17.60 -19.20
C LYS A 316 -3.53 -19.03 -18.77
N GLU A 317 -2.91 -19.51 -17.69
CA GLU A 317 -3.22 -20.82 -17.11
C GLU A 317 -4.69 -20.88 -16.66
N ILE A 318 -5.14 -19.92 -15.85
CA ILE A 318 -6.53 -19.84 -15.38
C ILE A 318 -7.52 -19.85 -16.55
N PHE A 319 -7.30 -19.01 -17.56
CA PHE A 319 -8.20 -18.93 -18.71
C PHE A 319 -8.25 -20.23 -19.51
N THR A 320 -7.11 -20.89 -19.70
CA THR A 320 -7.03 -22.18 -20.39
C THR A 320 -7.80 -23.26 -19.64
N GLU A 321 -7.64 -23.33 -18.32
CA GLU A 321 -8.33 -24.28 -17.44
C GLU A 321 -9.85 -24.07 -17.44
N CYS A 322 -10.31 -22.81 -17.43
CA CYS A 322 -11.72 -22.47 -17.35
C CYS A 322 -12.45 -22.53 -18.70
N GLU A 323 -11.74 -22.45 -19.82
CA GLU A 323 -12.35 -22.52 -21.16
C GLU A 323 -12.57 -23.94 -21.65
N GLY A 324 -11.73 -24.88 -21.24
CA GLY A 324 -11.77 -26.26 -21.73
C GLY A 324 -12.81 -27.17 -21.05
N LYS A 325 -13.29 -26.83 -19.86
CA LYS A 325 -14.20 -27.67 -19.05
C LYS A 325 -15.11 -26.81 -18.16
N ASP A 326 -16.22 -27.40 -17.72
CA ASP A 326 -17.07 -26.84 -16.65
C ASP A 326 -16.27 -26.90 -15.33
N ASN A 327 -15.46 -25.87 -15.08
CA ASN A 327 -14.59 -25.79 -13.91
C ASN A 327 -15.42 -25.47 -12.67
N LYS A 328 -15.50 -26.44 -11.75
CA LYS A 328 -16.29 -26.34 -10.51
C LYS A 328 -15.55 -25.60 -9.38
N GLU A 329 -14.24 -25.37 -9.52
CA GLU A 329 -13.41 -24.68 -8.54
C GLU A 329 -13.83 -23.21 -8.43
N ILE A 330 -13.55 -22.58 -7.29
CA ILE A 330 -14.10 -21.26 -6.96
C ILE A 330 -13.66 -20.20 -7.99
N TYR A 331 -12.41 -20.23 -8.43
CA TYR A 331 -11.93 -19.29 -9.45
C TYR A 331 -12.59 -19.51 -10.82
N GLY A 332 -12.96 -20.75 -11.16
CA GLY A 332 -13.71 -21.07 -12.37
C GLY A 332 -15.11 -20.45 -12.36
N GLN A 333 -15.77 -20.45 -11.20
CA GLN A 333 -17.05 -19.77 -11.00
C GLN A 333 -16.91 -18.25 -11.16
N TRP A 334 -15.83 -17.66 -10.62
CA TRP A 334 -15.52 -16.24 -10.81
C TRP A 334 -15.26 -15.90 -12.28
N TYR A 335 -14.49 -16.73 -13.00
CA TYR A 335 -14.27 -16.58 -14.43
C TYR A 335 -15.59 -16.63 -15.21
N LYS A 336 -16.45 -17.61 -14.93
CA LYS A 336 -17.76 -17.75 -15.57
C LYS A 336 -18.62 -16.50 -15.36
N ASN A 337 -18.76 -16.05 -14.11
CA ASN A 337 -19.51 -14.84 -13.77
C ASN A 337 -18.93 -13.60 -14.46
N CYS A 338 -17.60 -13.47 -14.47
CA CYS A 338 -16.92 -12.37 -15.18
C CYS A 338 -17.20 -12.41 -16.69
N LYS A 339 -17.20 -13.60 -17.31
CA LYS A 339 -17.51 -13.78 -18.73
C LYS A 339 -18.98 -13.52 -19.05
N GLU A 340 -19.90 -13.92 -18.17
CA GLU A 340 -21.33 -13.66 -18.32
C GLU A 340 -21.65 -12.17 -18.25
N LYS A 341 -21.02 -11.43 -17.33
CA LYS A 341 -21.25 -9.99 -17.17
C LYS A 341 -20.43 -9.12 -18.11
N PHE A 342 -19.18 -9.48 -18.37
CA PHE A 342 -18.16 -8.65 -19.02
C PHE A 342 -17.43 -9.39 -20.15
N GLY A 343 -18.15 -10.28 -20.85
CA GLY A 343 -17.55 -11.18 -21.84
C GLY A 343 -16.66 -10.50 -22.88
N LYS A 344 -17.03 -9.32 -23.38
CA LYS A 344 -16.19 -8.57 -24.32
C LYS A 344 -14.89 -8.07 -23.68
N ASP A 345 -14.97 -7.55 -22.47
CA ASP A 345 -13.85 -6.95 -21.75
C ASP A 345 -12.81 -8.00 -21.36
N ILE A 346 -13.26 -9.14 -20.81
CA ILE A 346 -12.37 -10.23 -20.42
C ILE A 346 -11.67 -10.86 -21.63
N LEU A 347 -12.36 -10.99 -22.78
CA LEU A 347 -11.77 -11.49 -24.02
C LEU A 347 -10.70 -10.53 -24.54
N LEU A 348 -10.96 -9.22 -24.51
CA LEU A 348 -9.97 -8.22 -24.91
C LEU A 348 -8.74 -8.28 -23.99
N ILE A 349 -8.93 -8.37 -22.67
CA ILE A 349 -7.82 -8.48 -21.72
C ILE A 349 -6.99 -9.73 -21.98
N ARG A 350 -7.65 -10.88 -22.19
CA ARG A 350 -7.02 -12.16 -22.48
C ARG A 350 -6.21 -12.13 -23.78
N ASP A 351 -6.79 -11.61 -24.85
CA ASP A 351 -6.19 -11.64 -26.18
C ASP A 351 -5.08 -10.59 -26.31
N ASN A 352 -5.33 -9.38 -25.82
CA ASN A 352 -4.36 -8.29 -25.72
C ASN A 352 -4.85 -7.20 -24.76
N ALA A 353 -4.35 -7.19 -23.53
CA ALA A 353 -4.71 -6.21 -22.51
C ALA A 353 -4.59 -4.74 -22.97
N ASN A 354 -3.65 -4.41 -23.86
CA ASN A 354 -3.55 -3.05 -24.40
C ASN A 354 -4.73 -2.69 -25.31
N SER A 355 -5.33 -3.66 -26.01
CA SER A 355 -6.55 -3.45 -26.79
C SER A 355 -7.73 -3.04 -25.90
N TYR A 356 -7.80 -3.53 -24.67
CA TYR A 356 -8.84 -3.11 -23.71
C TYR A 356 -8.70 -1.62 -23.33
N VAL A 357 -7.47 -1.14 -23.13
CA VAL A 357 -7.19 0.30 -22.93
C VAL A 357 -7.57 1.12 -24.15
N GLN A 358 -7.17 0.67 -25.35
CA GLN A 358 -7.47 1.35 -26.61
C GLN A 358 -8.97 1.45 -26.85
N GLN A 359 -9.74 0.41 -26.49
CA GLN A 359 -11.20 0.44 -26.57
C GLN A 359 -11.77 1.58 -25.72
N GLN A 360 -11.28 1.76 -24.49
CA GLN A 360 -11.71 2.87 -23.64
C GLN A 360 -11.31 4.24 -24.22
N GLU A 361 -10.09 4.37 -24.75
CA GLU A 361 -9.66 5.62 -25.39
C GLU A 361 -10.49 5.95 -26.63
N ASN A 362 -10.84 4.94 -27.43
CA ASN A 362 -11.70 5.11 -28.61
C ASN A 362 -13.13 5.44 -28.22
N TYR A 363 -13.68 4.82 -27.17
CA TYR A 363 -15.00 5.16 -26.64
C TYR A 363 -15.11 6.66 -26.34
N ILE A 364 -14.11 7.24 -25.67
CA ILE A 364 -14.08 8.69 -25.38
C ILE A 364 -13.98 9.53 -26.66
N LYS A 365 -13.18 9.12 -27.65
CA LYS A 365 -13.00 9.84 -28.93
C LYS A 365 -14.26 9.83 -29.79
N GLU A 366 -15.03 8.75 -29.73
CA GLU A 366 -16.26 8.54 -30.52
C GLU A 366 -17.51 9.13 -29.86
N LEU A 367 -17.40 9.69 -28.65
CA LEU A 367 -18.52 10.38 -28.01
C LEU A 367 -19.01 11.56 -28.88
N PRO A 368 -20.34 11.80 -28.91
CA PRO A 368 -20.88 12.98 -29.57
C PRO A 368 -20.17 14.26 -29.10
N THR A 369 -19.93 15.20 -30.01
CA THR A 369 -19.18 16.44 -29.72
C THR A 369 -19.72 17.17 -28.49
N LEU A 370 -21.05 17.22 -28.34
CA LEU A 370 -21.69 17.86 -27.19
C LEU A 370 -21.37 17.12 -25.88
N ASP A 371 -21.44 15.79 -25.87
CA ASP A 371 -21.14 14.97 -24.69
C ASP A 371 -19.67 15.10 -24.29
N LEU A 372 -18.76 15.08 -25.28
CA LEU A 372 -17.34 15.29 -25.06
C LEU A 372 -17.05 16.68 -24.50
N LEU A 373 -17.72 17.72 -25.01
CA LEU A 373 -17.62 19.09 -24.49
C LEU A 373 -18.13 19.17 -23.06
N ILE A 374 -19.25 18.54 -22.73
CA ILE A 374 -19.81 18.50 -21.37
C ILE A 374 -18.82 17.82 -20.42
N LEU A 375 -18.25 16.67 -20.81
CA LEU A 375 -17.25 15.97 -20.00
C LEU A 375 -15.99 16.81 -19.78
N LYS A 376 -15.45 17.43 -20.84
CA LYS A 376 -14.28 18.31 -20.73
C LYS A 376 -14.56 19.55 -19.88
N ALA A 377 -15.73 20.15 -20.02
CA ALA A 377 -16.14 21.30 -19.22
C ALA A 377 -16.25 20.90 -17.74
N LYS A 378 -16.92 19.78 -17.44
CA LYS A 378 -17.02 19.25 -16.08
C LYS A 378 -15.63 19.04 -15.45
N ALA A 379 -14.71 18.44 -16.20
CA ALA A 379 -13.35 18.22 -15.75
C ALA A 379 -12.59 19.52 -15.45
N LEU A 380 -12.70 20.52 -16.34
CA LEU A 380 -12.07 21.83 -16.17
C LEU A 380 -12.56 22.58 -14.92
N PHE A 381 -13.84 22.45 -14.56
CA PHE A 381 -14.39 23.12 -13.37
C PHE A 381 -14.01 22.44 -12.05
N GLN A 382 -13.54 21.21 -12.09
CA GLN A 382 -13.23 20.41 -10.90
C GLN A 382 -11.73 20.28 -10.64
N ASP A 383 -10.91 20.42 -11.68
CA ASP A 383 -9.46 20.56 -11.53
C ASP A 383 -9.10 21.99 -11.05
N SER A 384 -8.69 22.10 -9.79
CA SER A 384 -8.35 23.38 -9.15
C SER A 384 -7.15 24.08 -9.79
N GLU A 385 -6.23 23.33 -10.41
CA GLU A 385 -5.07 23.90 -11.10
C GLU A 385 -5.46 24.48 -12.46
N SER A 386 -6.28 23.75 -13.22
CA SER A 386 -6.88 24.27 -14.46
C SER A 386 -7.81 25.44 -14.19
N MET A 387 -8.67 25.35 -13.16
CA MET A 387 -9.57 26.43 -12.78
C MET A 387 -8.79 27.69 -12.39
N SER A 388 -7.67 27.57 -11.66
CA SER A 388 -6.78 28.69 -11.35
C SER A 388 -6.24 29.38 -12.61
N LYS A 389 -5.72 28.60 -13.58
CA LYS A 389 -5.18 29.09 -14.86
C LYS A 389 -6.23 29.81 -15.72
N TYR A 390 -7.49 29.37 -15.71
CA TYR A 390 -8.56 29.96 -16.50
C TYR A 390 -9.48 30.92 -15.72
N SER A 391 -9.28 31.07 -14.41
CA SER A 391 -10.18 31.81 -13.51
C SER A 391 -10.43 33.24 -13.96
N THR A 392 -9.38 33.98 -14.34
CA THR A 392 -9.47 35.37 -14.81
C THR A 392 -10.27 35.48 -16.11
N THR A 393 -10.11 34.53 -17.02
CA THR A 393 -10.84 34.51 -18.29
C THR A 393 -12.32 34.15 -18.07
N ILE A 394 -12.59 33.14 -17.23
CA ILE A 394 -13.95 32.71 -16.89
C ILE A 394 -14.70 33.82 -16.13
N ILE A 395 -14.06 34.46 -15.15
CA ILE A 395 -14.62 35.60 -14.41
C ILE A 395 -14.91 36.77 -15.36
N SER A 396 -14.01 37.07 -16.29
CA SER A 396 -14.22 38.12 -17.30
C SER A 396 -15.43 37.83 -18.20
N ILE A 397 -15.60 36.58 -18.64
CA ILE A 397 -16.75 36.15 -19.44
C ILE A 397 -18.04 36.25 -18.61
N MET A 398 -18.04 35.79 -17.36
CA MET A 398 -19.21 35.88 -16.48
C MET A 398 -19.62 37.33 -16.20
N ILE A 399 -18.67 38.22 -15.95
CA ILE A 399 -18.92 39.67 -15.78
C ILE A 399 -19.52 40.24 -17.07
N SER A 400 -18.98 39.87 -18.24
CA SER A 400 -19.48 40.34 -19.53
C SER A 400 -20.91 39.88 -19.80
N ILE A 401 -21.24 38.61 -19.51
CA ILE A 401 -22.60 38.07 -19.62
C ILE A 401 -23.54 38.79 -18.64
N PHE A 402 -23.12 39.00 -17.40
CA PHE A 402 -23.91 39.70 -16.39
C PHE A 402 -24.20 41.15 -16.80
N LEU A 403 -23.20 41.86 -17.33
CA LEU A 403 -23.37 43.21 -17.86
C LEU A 403 -24.34 43.22 -19.05
N CYS A 404 -24.19 42.29 -20.01
CA CYS A 404 -25.12 42.16 -21.13
C CYS A 404 -26.56 41.93 -20.66
N LEU A 405 -26.79 41.02 -19.72
CA LEU A 405 -28.12 40.76 -19.15
C LEU A 405 -28.66 41.97 -18.38
N PHE A 406 -27.81 42.68 -17.64
CA PHE A 406 -28.19 43.90 -16.93
C PHE A 406 -28.61 45.03 -17.89
N PHE A 407 -27.86 45.23 -18.98
CA PHE A 407 -28.21 46.20 -20.02
C PHE A 407 -29.49 45.80 -20.76
N LEU A 408 -29.65 44.52 -21.11
CA LEU A 408 -30.89 44.01 -21.70
C LEU A 408 -32.11 44.24 -20.78
N TYR A 409 -31.98 43.92 -19.49
CA TYR A 409 -33.01 44.17 -18.48
C TYR A 409 -33.34 45.67 -18.38
N LYS A 410 -32.33 46.55 -18.35
CA LYS A 410 -32.51 48.00 -18.26
C LYS A 410 -33.20 48.56 -19.52
N VAL A 411 -32.84 48.06 -20.70
CA VAL A 411 -33.46 48.45 -21.99
C VAL A 411 -34.93 47.98 -22.05
N LEU A 412 -35.21 46.74 -21.65
CA LEU A 412 -36.57 46.20 -21.57
C LEU A 412 -37.44 46.98 -20.58
N LYS A 413 -36.90 47.31 -19.40
CA LYS A 413 -37.58 48.14 -18.40
C LYS A 413 -37.87 49.56 -18.90
N LYS A 414 -36.98 50.14 -19.71
CA LYS A 414 -37.16 51.49 -20.28
C LYS A 414 -38.21 51.52 -21.41
N ARG A 415 -38.31 50.45 -22.22
CA ARG A 415 -39.39 50.30 -23.22
C ARG A 415 -40.77 50.19 -22.55
N SER A 416 -40.89 49.39 -21.49
CA SER A 416 -42.13 49.26 -20.72
C SER A 416 -42.65 50.60 -20.15
N ILE A 417 -41.78 51.56 -19.81
CA ILE A 417 -42.18 52.88 -19.29
C ILE A 417 -42.59 53.85 -20.42
N ASN A 418 -42.04 53.70 -21.62
CA ASN A 418 -42.39 54.54 -22.77
C ASN A 418 -43.70 54.11 -23.42
N ASP A 419 -44.01 52.81 -23.44
CA ASP A 419 -45.30 52.30 -23.94
C ASP A 419 -46.46 52.76 -23.02
N VAL A 420 -46.24 52.89 -21.71
CA VAL A 420 -47.24 53.42 -20.76
C VAL A 420 -47.48 54.93 -20.91
N LYS A 421 -46.54 55.67 -21.52
CA LYS A 421 -46.69 57.12 -21.73
C LYS A 421 -47.37 57.48 -23.04
N HIS A 422 -47.40 56.59 -24.04
CA HIS A 422 -48.01 56.89 -25.34
C HIS A 422 -49.51 56.58 -25.43
N ASP A 423 -50.06 55.76 -24.52
CA ASP A 423 -51.46 55.31 -24.56
C ASP A 423 -52.43 56.13 -23.69
N ASN A 424 -51.97 57.13 -22.94
CA ASN A 424 -52.81 57.92 -22.03
C ASN A 424 -53.18 59.32 -22.56
N SER A 425 -53.52 59.42 -23.84
CA SER A 425 -54.28 60.56 -24.35
C SER A 425 -55.18 60.18 -25.52
N GLY A 426 -56.48 60.00 -25.28
CA GLY A 426 -57.48 60.05 -26.35
C GLY A 426 -58.61 59.04 -26.30
N ASN A 427 -59.55 59.25 -25.39
CA ASN A 427 -61.01 59.18 -25.58
C ASN A 427 -61.69 58.06 -26.42
N MET A 428 -62.68 57.48 -25.72
CA MET A 428 -64.05 57.16 -26.17
C MET A 428 -64.35 55.83 -26.90
N LYS A 429 -65.08 55.00 -26.15
CA LYS A 429 -66.26 54.19 -26.54
C LYS A 429 -66.10 53.22 -27.72
N THR A 430 -66.20 51.90 -27.44
CA THR A 430 -67.37 51.05 -27.78
C THR A 430 -67.19 49.57 -27.39
N LYS A 431 -68.32 48.88 -27.33
CA LYS A 431 -68.66 47.56 -26.74
C LYS A 431 -67.86 46.32 -27.23
N PRO A 432 -67.89 45.20 -26.48
CA PRO A 432 -67.17 43.97 -26.81
C PRO A 432 -67.93 43.12 -27.83
N LYS A 433 -67.20 42.53 -28.79
CA LYS A 433 -67.72 41.42 -29.62
C LYS A 433 -66.93 40.14 -29.34
N ARG A 434 -67.66 39.13 -28.86
CA ARG A 434 -67.25 37.73 -28.71
C ARG A 434 -66.70 37.16 -30.02
N GLY A 435 -65.46 36.66 -30.00
CA GLY A 435 -64.92 35.77 -31.03
C GLY A 435 -64.97 34.32 -30.56
N LYS A 436 -65.87 33.53 -31.15
CA LYS A 436 -65.91 32.07 -31.01
C LYS A 436 -64.76 31.45 -31.81
N ILE A 437 -64.05 30.52 -31.18
CA ILE A 437 -63.10 29.60 -31.82
C ILE A 437 -63.89 28.61 -32.68
N ARG A 438 -63.45 28.37 -33.92
CA ARG A 438 -63.73 27.16 -34.69
C ARG A 438 -62.45 26.72 -35.40
N PHE A 439 -62.02 25.50 -35.08
CA PHE A 439 -61.08 24.71 -35.87
C PHE A 439 -61.88 23.83 -36.84
N SER A 440 -61.42 23.71 -38.09
CA SER A 440 -61.40 22.44 -38.83
C SER A 440 -60.82 22.61 -40.24
N TYR A 441 -59.70 21.92 -40.45
CA TYR A 441 -59.27 21.15 -41.62
C TYR A 441 -59.61 21.62 -43.06
N GLN A 442 -58.55 21.81 -43.85
CA GLN A 442 -58.58 21.77 -45.31
C GLN A 442 -58.62 20.32 -45.83
N PRO A 443 -59.31 20.09 -46.95
CA PRO A 443 -58.97 19.00 -47.86
C PRO A 443 -58.74 19.51 -49.29
N THR A 444 -57.62 19.14 -49.91
CA THR A 444 -57.57 18.21 -51.06
C THR A 444 -56.14 17.76 -51.28
#